data_AF-A0A452YLI5-F1
#
_entry.id   AF-A0A452YLI5-F1
#
_cell.length_a   1.000
_cell.length_b   1.000
_cell.length_c   1.000
_cell.angle_alpha   90.00
_cell.angle_beta   90.00
_cell.angle_gamma   90.00
#
_symmetry.space_group_name_H-M   'P 1'
#
loop_
_entity.id
_entity.type
_entity.pdbx_description
1 polymer ?
#
loop_
_entity_poly.entity_id
_entity_poly.type
_entity_poly.pdbx_seq_one_letter_code
_entity_poly.pdbx_strand_id
1 'polypeptide(L)'
;MVNQICVYPKNCFRRKYGTQETGSALVAWDTVSKPKSHGGLGILDITTHNKALLMKFLHKFLKVDNPWVNIIWETHYQDTLPGDKMVGSF
;
A
#
# COMPACT_ATOMS: atom_id res chain seq x y z
N MET A 1 -6.83 7.46 -4.40
CA MET A 1 -7.55 7.32 -3.11
C MET A 1 -6.60 7.19 -1.91
N VAL A 2 -5.62 6.27 -1.92
CA VAL A 2 -4.64 6.09 -0.82
C VAL A 2 -3.89 7.37 -0.44
N ASN A 3 -3.53 8.19 -1.42
CA ASN A 3 -2.84 9.46 -1.18
C ASN A 3 -3.64 10.44 -0.31
N GLN A 4 -4.99 10.42 -0.38
CA GLN A 4 -5.86 11.28 0.44
C GLN A 4 -5.81 10.89 1.92
N ILE A 5 -5.68 9.60 2.22
CA ILE A 5 -5.58 9.08 3.59
C ILE A 5 -4.28 9.57 4.26
N CYS A 6 -3.20 9.68 3.50
CA CYS A 6 -1.92 10.21 4.00
C CYS A 6 -1.91 11.73 4.22
N VAL A 7 -2.85 12.49 3.64
CA VAL A 7 -2.92 13.96 3.80
C VAL A 7 -3.25 14.32 5.24
N TYR A 8 -4.21 13.63 5.86
CA TYR A 8 -4.66 13.93 7.21
C TYR A 8 -3.54 13.84 8.27
N PRO A 9 -2.82 12.71 8.43
CA PRO A 9 -1.74 12.61 9.41
C PRO A 9 -0.56 13.53 9.10
N LYS A 10 -0.22 13.73 7.82
CA LYS A 10 0.78 14.74 7.41
C LYS A 10 0.39 16.15 7.85
N ASN A 11 -0.90 16.49 7.71
CA ASN A 11 -1.42 17.80 8.10
C ASN A 11 -1.48 17.97 9.61
N CYS A 12 -1.90 16.94 10.36
CA CYS A 12 -1.86 16.93 11.83
C CYS A 12 -0.43 17.16 12.35
N PHE A 13 0.57 16.54 11.71
CA PHE A 13 1.98 16.70 12.11
C PHE A 13 2.56 18.08 11.77
N ARG A 14 1.99 18.77 10.78
CA ARG A 14 2.38 20.12 10.37
C ARG A 14 1.68 21.23 11.15
N ARG A 15 0.59 20.92 11.87
CA ARG A 15 -0.11 21.91 12.69
C ARG A 15 0.72 22.25 13.93
N LYS A 16 0.90 23.54 14.19
CA LYS A 16 1.36 24.01 15.50
C LYS A 16 0.25 23.77 16.52
N TYR A 17 0.60 23.38 17.74
CA TYR A 17 -0.38 23.13 18.81
C TYR A 17 -1.32 24.34 18.95
N GLY A 18 -2.62 24.13 18.71
CA GLY A 18 -3.67 25.13 18.93
C GLY A 18 -3.93 26.13 17.80
N THR A 19 -3.23 26.09 16.65
CA THR A 19 -3.51 26.99 15.52
C THR A 19 -3.78 26.24 14.21
N GLN A 20 -4.64 26.79 13.34
CA GLN A 20 -4.89 26.25 11.99
C GLN A 20 -3.74 26.52 11.01
N GLU A 21 -2.74 27.29 11.42
CA GLU A 21 -1.59 27.64 10.58
C GLU A 21 -0.70 26.40 10.36
N THR A 22 -0.52 26.02 9.10
CA THR A 22 0.42 24.97 8.72
C THR A 22 1.83 25.51 8.89
N GLY A 23 2.53 25.08 9.95
CA GLY A 23 3.95 25.36 10.12
C GLY A 23 4.80 24.66 9.04
N SER A 24 6.01 25.17 8.82
CA SER A 24 7.00 24.44 8.01
C SER A 24 7.35 23.12 8.70
N ALA A 25 7.30 22.02 7.96
CA ALA A 25 7.73 20.73 8.48
C ALA A 25 9.25 20.77 8.69
N LEU A 26 9.71 20.62 9.93
CA LEU A 26 11.14 20.59 10.27
C LEU A 26 11.83 19.28 9.82
N VAL A 27 11.03 18.25 9.52
CA VAL A 27 11.51 16.91 9.17
C VAL A 27 10.69 16.39 7.99
N ALA A 28 11.38 15.82 6.98
CA ALA A 28 10.74 15.19 5.84
C ALA A 28 9.92 13.95 6.26
N TRP A 29 8.79 13.72 5.60
CA TRP A 29 7.89 12.60 5.92
C TRP A 29 8.59 11.24 5.80
N ASP A 30 9.52 11.09 4.85
CA ASP A 30 10.32 9.88 4.68
C ASP A 30 11.19 9.57 5.89
N THR A 31 11.64 10.58 6.63
CA THR A 31 12.39 10.38 7.87
C THR A 31 11.45 9.99 9.02
N VAL A 32 10.26 10.57 9.09
CA VAL A 32 9.25 10.25 10.12
C VAL A 32 8.78 8.80 10.02
N SER A 33 8.63 8.27 8.80
CA SER A 33 8.15 6.91 8.57
C SER A 33 9.20 5.82 8.82
N LYS A 34 10.49 6.18 8.96
CA LYS A 34 11.54 5.19 9.28
C LYS A 34 11.32 4.56 10.66
N PRO A 35 11.81 3.33 10.87
CA PRO A 35 11.80 2.71 12.20
C PRO A 35 12.52 3.56 13.25
N LYS A 36 12.13 3.42 14.52
CA LYS A 36 12.78 4.10 15.65
C LYS A 36 14.27 3.81 15.75
N SER A 37 14.70 2.61 15.37
CA SER A 37 16.11 2.21 15.32
C SER A 37 16.93 3.02 14.30
N HIS A 38 16.29 3.59 13.28
CA HIS A 38 16.93 4.38 12.22
C HIS A 38 16.61 5.88 12.34
N GLY A 39 16.24 6.35 13.53
CA GLY A 39 16.01 7.78 13.81
C GLY A 39 14.68 8.32 13.27
N GLY A 40 13.72 7.46 12.92
CA GLY A 40 12.35 7.86 12.57
C GLY A 40 11.36 7.67 13.72
N LEU A 41 10.11 8.09 13.52
CA LEU A 41 9.04 7.90 14.50
C LEU A 41 8.39 6.50 14.42
N GLY A 42 8.68 5.73 13.37
CA GLY A 42 8.04 4.45 13.10
C GLY A 42 6.59 4.58 12.63
N ILE A 43 6.21 5.72 12.04
CA ILE A 43 4.86 5.88 11.48
C ILE A 43 4.73 4.98 10.25
N LEU A 44 3.68 4.16 10.23
CA LEU A 44 3.39 3.28 9.11
C LEU A 44 3.16 4.08 7.83
N ASP A 45 4.00 3.87 6.82
CA ASP A 45 3.68 4.35 5.47
C ASP A 45 2.56 3.49 4.88
N ILE A 46 1.35 4.05 4.88
CA ILE A 46 0.13 3.44 4.34
C ILE A 46 0.33 3.06 2.87
N THR A 47 1.15 3.81 2.13
CA THR A 47 1.44 3.54 0.72
C THR A 47 2.20 2.23 0.57
N THR A 48 3.31 2.09 1.30
CA THR A 48 4.12 0.88 1.33
C THR A 48 3.34 -0.30 1.92
N HIS A 49 2.57 -0.06 2.98
CA HIS A 49 1.73 -1.10 3.59
C HIS A 49 0.66 -1.62 2.63
N ASN A 50 -0.01 -0.74 1.89
CA ASN A 50 -0.99 -1.16 0.88
C ASN A 50 -0.35 -1.95 -0.26
N LYS A 51 0.84 -1.54 -0.74
CA LYS A 51 1.59 -2.32 -1.73
C LYS A 51 1.90 -3.73 -1.21
N ALA A 52 2.37 -3.84 0.02
CA ALA A 52 2.66 -5.12 0.66
C ALA A 52 1.39 -5.98 0.82
N LEU A 53 0.26 -5.38 1.20
CA LEU A 53 -1.03 -6.07 1.28
C LEU A 53 -1.51 -6.58 -0.08
N LEU A 54 -1.37 -5.77 -1.14
CA LEU A 54 -1.69 -6.17 -2.50
C LEU A 54 -0.80 -7.34 -2.96
N MET A 55 0.50 -7.29 -2.67
CA MET A 55 1.42 -8.40 -2.96
C MET A 55 1.05 -9.67 -2.17
N LYS A 56 0.73 -9.54 -0.88
CA LYS A 56 0.27 -10.66 -0.04
C LYS A 56 -1.03 -11.26 -0.57
N PHE A 57 -1.96 -10.41 -1.00
CA PHE A 57 -3.22 -10.84 -1.61
C PHE A 57 -2.97 -11.56 -2.92
N LEU A 58 -2.15 -10.99 -3.81
CA LEU A 58 -1.78 -11.62 -5.08
C LEU A 58 -1.11 -12.98 -4.86
N HIS A 59 -0.14 -13.05 -3.95
CA HIS A 59 0.51 -14.33 -3.60
C HIS A 59 -0.52 -15.35 -3.09
N LYS A 60 -1.46 -14.94 -2.24
CA LYS A 60 -2.54 -15.81 -1.76
C LYS A 60 -3.51 -16.22 -2.88
N PHE A 61 -3.73 -15.35 -3.87
CA PHE A 61 -4.58 -15.63 -5.02
C PHE A 61 -3.92 -16.55 -6.06
N LEU A 62 -2.60 -16.48 -6.22
CA LEU A 62 -1.85 -17.41 -7.06
C LEU A 62 -1.64 -18.76 -6.39
N LYS A 63 -1.68 -18.81 -5.05
CA LYS A 63 -1.60 -20.05 -4.29
C LYS A 63 -2.98 -20.72 -4.25
N VAL A 64 -3.11 -21.81 -5.00
CA VAL A 64 -4.32 -22.66 -5.16
C VAL A 64 -4.75 -23.36 -3.85
N ASP A 65 -4.03 -23.14 -2.74
CA ASP A 65 -4.32 -23.75 -1.42
C ASP A 65 -5.66 -23.31 -0.81
N ASN A 66 -6.32 -22.30 -1.38
CA ASN A 66 -7.47 -21.66 -0.75
C ASN A 66 -8.76 -21.93 -1.55
N PRO A 67 -9.76 -22.67 -1.02
CA PRO A 67 -10.89 -23.21 -1.79
C PRO A 67 -11.70 -22.20 -2.62
N TRP A 68 -11.93 -20.99 -2.12
CA TRP A 68 -12.67 -19.98 -2.89
C TRP A 68 -11.89 -19.43 -4.09
N VAL A 69 -10.55 -19.49 -4.06
CA VAL A 69 -9.70 -19.10 -5.19
C VAL A 69 -9.90 -20.09 -6.33
N ASN A 70 -10.01 -21.39 -6.03
CA ASN A 70 -10.26 -22.44 -7.02
C ASN A 70 -11.60 -22.24 -7.72
N ILE A 71 -12.65 -21.90 -6.97
CA ILE A 71 -13.97 -21.61 -7.56
C ILE A 71 -13.88 -20.44 -8.55
N ILE A 72 -13.16 -19.36 -8.19
CA ILE A 72 -12.98 -18.22 -9.09
C ILE A 72 -12.15 -18.63 -10.32
N TRP A 73 -11.10 -19.44 -10.14
CA TRP A 73 -10.27 -19.94 -11.24
C TRP A 73 -11.07 -20.83 -12.19
N GLU A 74 -11.82 -21.80 -11.67
CA GLU A 74 -12.68 -22.70 -12.43
C GLU A 74 -13.84 -21.96 -13.11
N THR A 75 -14.34 -20.86 -12.54
CA THR A 75 -15.45 -20.09 -13.14
C THR A 75 -14.98 -19.08 -14.18
N HIS A 76 -13.84 -18.43 -13.96
CA HIS A 76 -13.41 -17.27 -14.76
C HIS A 76 -12.14 -17.49 -15.59
N TYR A 77 -11.37 -18.54 -15.32
CA TYR A 77 -10.05 -18.78 -15.94
C TYR A 77 -9.92 -20.20 -16.51
N GLN A 78 -10.98 -20.73 -17.14
CA GLN A 78 -10.98 -22.09 -17.71
C GLN A 78 -9.97 -22.30 -18.85
N ASP A 79 -9.77 -21.28 -19.69
CA ASP A 79 -8.99 -21.43 -20.93
C ASP A 79 -7.56 -20.87 -20.85
N THR A 80 -7.25 -20.00 -19.88
CA THR A 80 -5.91 -19.36 -19.82
C THR A 80 -5.65 -18.72 -18.46
N LEU A 81 -4.46 -18.96 -17.91
CA LEU A 81 -4.00 -18.26 -16.71
C LEU A 81 -3.80 -16.75 -16.99
N PRO A 82 -4.06 -15.86 -16.01
CA PRO A 82 -3.75 -14.45 -16.14
C PRO A 82 -2.23 -14.25 -16.19
N GLY A 83 -1.69 -14.21 -17.40
CA GLY A 83 -0.24 -14.11 -17.68
C GLY A 83 0.21 -14.92 -18.89
N ASP A 84 -0.56 -15.94 -19.30
CA ASP A 84 -0.20 -16.86 -20.39
C ASP A 84 -0.74 -16.41 -21.76
N LYS A 85 -1.55 -15.34 -21.79
CA LYS A 85 -1.91 -14.70 -23.04
C LYS A 85 -0.66 -14.00 -23.57
N MET A 86 -0.09 -14.51 -24.66
CA MET A 86 0.92 -13.79 -25.45
C MET A 86 0.29 -12.47 -25.95
N VAL A 87 0.38 -11.41 -25.15
CA VAL A 87 0.06 -10.06 -25.61
C VAL A 87 1.33 -9.59 -26.30
N GLY A 88 1.30 -9.59 -27.64
CA GLY A 88 2.39 -9.07 -28.45
C GLY A 88 2.79 -7.68 -27.96
N SER A 89 4.08 -7.47 -27.73
CA SER A 89 4.63 -6.17 -27.34
C SER A 89 4.41 -5.19 -28.50
N PHE A 90 3.59 -4.17 -28.27
CA PHE A 90 3.45 -3.00 -29.14
C PHE A 90 4.24 -1.83 -28.58
#